data_AF-A0A7V0JVK5-F1
#
_entry.id   AF-A0A7V0JVK5-F1
#
_cell.length_a   1.000
_cell.length_b   1.000
_cell.length_c   1.000
_cell.angle_alpha   90.00
_cell.angle_beta   90.00
_cell.angle_gamma   90.00
#
_symmetry.space_group_name_H-M   'P 1'
#
loop_
_entity.id
_entity.type
_entity.pdbx_description
1 polymer ?
#
loop_
_entity_poly.entity_id
_entity_poly.type
_entity_poly.pdbx_seq_one_letter_code
_entity_poly.pdbx_strand_id
1 'polypeptide(L)'
;MKARISLVLLLLLLSLALLIPACKEKEETAEPKTTGGFVLTSTAFEFGKQIPTRYTCDGEDVSPPLSWKGIPEGTQSLVLVVEDPDAPRGTFIHWIIYNIPPNLPGLPEGVPRKRELENGALQG
;
A
#
# COMPACT_ATOMS: atom_id res chain seq x y z
N MET A 1 -61.31 -29.48 8.20
CA MET A 1 -61.13 -28.73 6.94
C MET A 1 -59.76 -29.09 6.38
N LYS A 2 -59.68 -29.96 5.34
CA LYS A 2 -58.40 -30.40 4.76
C LYS A 2 -58.12 -29.54 3.52
N ALA A 3 -57.13 -28.65 3.61
CA ALA A 3 -56.75 -27.77 2.51
C ALA A 3 -56.25 -28.61 1.32
N ARG A 4 -56.97 -28.56 0.19
CA ARG A 4 -56.55 -29.17 -1.07
C ARG A 4 -55.67 -28.16 -1.80
N ILE A 5 -54.36 -28.28 -1.57
CA ILE A 5 -53.36 -27.50 -2.29
C ILE A 5 -53.35 -28.02 -3.74
N SER A 6 -53.76 -27.16 -4.67
CA SER A 6 -53.84 -27.50 -6.10
C SER A 6 -52.46 -27.88 -6.62
N LEU A 7 -52.37 -28.94 -7.43
CA LEU A 7 -51.14 -29.39 -8.08
C LEU A 7 -50.47 -28.27 -8.89
N VAL A 8 -51.27 -27.32 -9.40
CA VAL A 8 -50.79 -26.11 -10.08
C VAL A 8 -50.06 -25.18 -9.11
N LEU A 9 -50.51 -25.06 -7.86
CA LEU A 9 -49.84 -24.27 -6.82
C LEU A 9 -48.54 -24.93 -6.36
N LEU A 10 -48.50 -26.27 -6.30
CA LEU A 10 -47.28 -27.02 -6.01
C LEU A 10 -46.23 -26.86 -7.13
N LEU A 11 -46.66 -26.91 -8.39
CA LEU A 11 -45.79 -26.71 -9.55
C LEU A 11 -45.30 -25.26 -9.68
N LEU A 12 -46.13 -24.26 -9.34
CA LEU A 12 -45.73 -22.84 -9.29
C LEU A 12 -44.71 -22.55 -8.18
N LEU A 13 -44.84 -23.20 -7.02
CA LEU A 13 -43.85 -23.07 -5.94
C LEU A 13 -42.53 -23.76 -6.28
N LEU A 14 -42.57 -24.89 -6.99
CA LEU A 14 -41.37 -25.61 -7.44
C LEU A 14 -40.60 -24.83 -8.52
N SER A 15 -41.29 -24.17 -9.45
CA SER A 15 -40.64 -23.37 -10.50
C SER A 15 -40.03 -22.07 -9.96
N LEU A 16 -40.64 -21.46 -8.92
CA LEU A 16 -40.10 -20.27 -8.26
C LEU A 16 -38.81 -20.56 -7.48
N ALA A 17 -38.65 -21.78 -6.95
CA ALA A 17 -37.46 -22.21 -6.22
C ALA A 17 -36.22 -22.44 -7.12
N LEU A 18 -36.39 -22.68 -8.42
CA LEU A 18 -35.29 -22.87 -9.37
C LEU A 18 -34.70 -21.54 -9.92
N LEU A 19 -35.32 -20.40 -9.61
CA LEU A 19 -34.89 -19.07 -10.05
C LEU A 19 -34.11 -18.29 -9.00
N ILE A 20 -33.82 -18.89 -7.84
CA ILE A 20 -32.92 -18.30 -6.85
C ILE A 20 -31.49 -18.66 -7.28
N PRO A 21 -30.69 -17.73 -7.84
CA PRO A 21 -29.26 -17.96 -7.90
C PRO A 21 -28.80 -18.15 -6.46
N ALA A 22 -28.28 -19.33 -6.15
CA ALA A 22 -27.54 -19.54 -4.92
C ALA A 22 -26.32 -18.62 -4.97
N CYS A 23 -26.48 -17.39 -4.47
CA CYS A 23 -25.38 -16.56 -4.02
C CYS A 23 -24.72 -17.35 -2.90
N LYS A 24 -23.75 -18.16 -3.30
CA LYS A 24 -22.75 -18.71 -2.41
C LYS A 24 -22.03 -17.48 -1.87
N GLU A 25 -22.40 -17.04 -0.68
CA GLU A 25 -21.55 -16.19 0.13
C GLU A 25 -20.28 -17.01 0.34
N LYS A 26 -19.28 -16.71 -0.49
CA LYS A 26 -17.90 -17.02 -0.15
C LYS A 26 -17.63 -16.08 1.01
N GLU A 27 -17.85 -16.59 2.21
CA GLU A 27 -17.30 -16.02 3.42
C GLU A 27 -15.79 -16.19 3.30
N GLU A 28 -15.17 -15.30 2.53
CA GLU A 28 -13.75 -15.08 2.59
C GLU A 28 -13.55 -14.32 3.90
N THR A 29 -13.30 -15.09 4.96
CA THR A 29 -12.68 -14.62 6.18
C THR A 29 -11.42 -13.86 5.78
N ALA A 30 -11.57 -12.56 5.54
CA ALA A 30 -10.48 -11.62 5.69
C ALA A 30 -10.15 -11.64 7.17
N GLU A 31 -9.19 -12.47 7.55
CA GLU A 31 -8.43 -12.26 8.78
C GLU A 31 -7.61 -10.99 8.55
N PRO A 32 -7.90 -9.84 9.18
CA PRO A 32 -6.94 -8.75 9.16
C PRO A 32 -5.83 -9.13 10.14
N LYS A 33 -4.93 -10.02 9.73
CA LYS A 33 -3.75 -10.34 10.52
C LYS A 33 -2.61 -9.47 10.05
N THR A 34 -2.60 -8.22 10.52
CA THR A 34 -1.37 -7.43 10.55
C THR A 34 -1.20 -6.85 11.94
N THR A 35 -0.77 -7.69 12.88
CA THR A 35 -0.20 -7.23 14.16
C THR A 35 1.31 -7.02 13.99
N GLY A 36 1.66 -6.11 13.08
CA GLY A 36 3.02 -5.63 12.85
C GLY A 36 2.93 -4.30 12.13
N GLY A 37 3.40 -3.21 12.76
CA GLY A 37 3.32 -1.88 12.16
C GLY A 37 4.12 -1.78 10.87
N PHE A 38 3.73 -0.85 9.99
CA PHE A 38 4.56 -0.41 8.88
C PHE A 38 5.75 0.39 9.43
N VAL A 39 6.98 -0.04 9.09
CA VAL A 39 8.21 0.55 9.63
C VAL A 39 9.11 0.95 8.48
N LEU A 40 9.68 2.16 8.55
CA LEU A 40 10.72 2.68 7.65
C LEU A 40 12.04 2.82 8.43
N THR A 41 13.14 2.36 7.85
CA THR A 41 14.49 2.41 8.43
C THR A 41 15.54 2.79 7.39
N SER A 42 16.69 3.28 7.85
CA SER A 42 17.90 3.41 7.04
C SER A 42 19.06 2.67 7.70
N THR A 43 19.95 2.09 6.91
CA THR A 43 21.24 1.56 7.41
C THR A 43 22.27 2.67 7.64
N ALA A 44 21.99 3.89 7.17
CA ALA A 44 22.91 5.02 7.26
C ALA A 44 22.77 5.85 8.53
N PHE A 45 21.58 5.85 9.15
CA PHE A 45 21.30 6.59 10.38
C PHE A 45 20.07 6.01 11.10
N GLU A 46 20.03 6.22 12.41
CA GLU A 46 18.87 5.88 13.24
C GLU A 46 17.88 7.04 13.34
N PHE A 47 16.65 6.75 13.76
CA PHE A 47 15.63 7.78 14.00
C PHE A 47 16.11 8.85 14.98
N GLY A 48 15.96 10.12 14.60
CA GLY A 48 16.36 11.27 15.40
C GLY A 48 17.87 11.48 15.54
N LYS A 49 18.69 10.71 14.81
CA LYS A 49 20.14 10.93 14.73
C LYS A 49 20.50 11.78 13.52
N GLN A 50 21.71 12.31 13.54
CA GLN A 50 22.24 13.13 12.46
C GLN A 50 22.36 12.31 11.16
N ILE A 51 21.88 12.88 10.05
CA ILE A 51 22.07 12.32 8.72
C ILE A 51 23.53 12.54 8.29
N PRO A 52 24.26 11.52 7.83
CA PRO A 52 25.65 11.69 7.38
C PRO A 52 25.80 12.72 6.25
N THR A 53 26.88 13.50 6.28
CA THR A 53 27.15 14.61 5.34
C THR A 53 26.99 14.24 3.87
N ARG A 54 27.31 13.00 3.49
CA ARG A 54 27.18 12.54 2.09
C ARG A 54 25.75 12.63 1.52
N TYR A 55 24.72 12.57 2.37
CA TYR A 55 23.31 12.67 1.96
C TYR A 55 22.76 14.10 2.11
N THR A 56 23.63 15.08 2.30
CA THR A 56 23.29 16.50 2.44
C THR A 56 23.90 17.31 1.31
N CYS A 57 23.51 18.58 1.18
CA CYS A 57 24.06 19.49 0.20
C CYS A 57 25.54 19.85 0.44
N ASP A 58 26.08 19.60 1.63
CA ASP A 58 27.50 19.76 1.94
C ASP A 58 28.35 18.56 1.47
N GLY A 59 27.71 17.49 1.00
CA GLY A 59 28.36 16.27 0.52
C GLY A 59 28.02 15.93 -0.92
N GLU A 60 27.80 14.65 -1.19
CA GLU A 60 27.49 14.14 -2.54
C GLU A 60 26.01 14.36 -2.92
N ASP A 61 25.16 14.74 -1.96
CA ASP A 61 23.73 14.95 -2.15
C ASP A 61 23.02 13.71 -2.76
N VAL A 62 23.51 12.51 -2.41
CA VAL A 62 22.90 11.24 -2.84
C VAL A 62 21.75 10.86 -1.89
N SER A 63 20.72 10.18 -2.39
CA SER A 63 19.63 9.71 -1.52
C SER A 63 20.12 8.63 -0.55
N PRO A 64 19.69 8.61 0.72
CA PRO A 64 20.09 7.56 1.65
C PRO A 64 19.45 6.21 1.30
N PRO A 65 20.06 5.08 1.72
CA PRO A 65 19.42 3.78 1.62
C PRO A 65 18.22 3.73 2.57
N LEU A 66 17.06 3.32 2.07
CA LEU A 66 15.82 3.18 2.84
C LEU A 66 15.30 1.77 2.72
N SER A 67 14.69 1.26 3.78
CA SER A 67 14.08 -0.08 3.81
C SER A 67 12.83 -0.03 4.64
N TRP A 68 11.82 -0.80 4.23
CA TRP A 68 10.56 -0.86 4.96
C TRP A 68 10.11 -2.31 5.20
N LYS A 69 9.30 -2.49 6.24
CA LYS A 69 8.71 -3.76 6.64
C LYS A 69 7.26 -3.56 7.07
N GLY A 70 6.48 -4.63 7.05
CA GLY A 70 5.09 -4.60 7.49
C GLY A 70 4.18 -3.81 6.55
N ILE A 71 4.41 -3.92 5.23
CA ILE A 71 3.51 -3.34 4.22
C ILE A 71 2.14 -4.02 4.36
N PRO A 72 1.04 -3.26 4.56
CA PRO A 72 -0.30 -3.84 4.68
C PRO A 72 -0.70 -4.64 3.43
N GLU A 73 -1.42 -5.73 3.64
CA GLU A 73 -1.98 -6.52 2.54
C GLU A 73 -2.91 -5.66 1.67
N GLY A 74 -2.85 -5.87 0.35
CA GLY A 74 -3.63 -5.09 -0.61
C GLY A 74 -3.06 -3.70 -0.93
N THR A 75 -1.91 -3.30 -0.37
CA THR A 75 -1.20 -2.07 -0.77
C THR A 75 -0.92 -2.10 -2.27
N GLN A 76 -1.37 -1.06 -3.00
CA GLN A 76 -1.20 -0.98 -4.45
C GLN A 76 0.12 -0.31 -4.85
N SER A 77 0.54 0.69 -4.08
CA SER A 77 1.80 1.41 -4.26
C SER A 77 2.18 2.15 -2.99
N LEU A 78 3.44 2.58 -2.91
CA LEU A 78 3.96 3.43 -1.84
C LEU A 78 4.33 4.83 -2.38
N VAL A 79 4.36 5.78 -1.47
CA VAL A 79 4.89 7.14 -1.68
C VAL A 79 5.86 7.49 -0.55
N LEU A 80 6.93 8.20 -0.89
CA LEU A 80 7.86 8.80 0.05
C LEU A 80 7.87 10.31 -0.17
N VAL A 81 7.69 11.05 0.93
CA VAL A 81 7.88 12.49 0.99
C VAL A 81 8.95 12.76 2.04
N VAL A 82 10.00 13.46 1.66
CA VAL A 82 11.04 13.94 2.57
C VAL A 82 10.89 15.45 2.69
N GLU A 83 10.50 15.90 3.87
CA GLU A 83 10.26 17.31 4.16
C GLU A 83 11.14 17.82 5.30
N ASP A 84 11.53 19.09 5.22
CA ASP A 84 12.22 19.85 6.24
C ASP A 84 11.32 21.01 6.70
N PRO A 85 10.59 20.88 7.82
CA PRO A 85 9.77 21.95 8.37
C PRO A 85 10.59 23.09 9.00
N ASP A 86 11.89 22.88 9.25
CA ASP A 86 12.79 23.83 9.90
C ASP A 86 13.51 24.75 8.90
N ALA A 87 13.27 24.56 7.60
CA ALA A 87 13.89 25.35 6.54
C ALA A 87 13.56 26.86 6.68
N PRO A 88 14.50 27.78 6.33
CA PRO A 88 14.37 29.21 6.65
C PRO A 88 13.14 29.95 6.06
N ARG A 89 12.47 29.37 5.06
CA ARG A 89 11.32 29.97 4.37
C ARG A 89 10.04 29.14 4.54
N GLY A 90 9.96 28.35 5.61
CA GLY A 90 8.91 27.36 5.85
C GLY A 90 9.26 26.01 5.23
N THR A 91 8.33 25.05 5.31
CA THR A 91 8.57 23.66 4.92
C THR A 91 9.14 23.51 3.52
N PHE A 92 10.29 22.84 3.42
CA PHE A 92 10.94 22.51 2.16
C PHE A 92 10.80 21.03 1.86
N ILE A 93 10.38 20.68 0.63
CA ILE A 93 10.31 19.28 0.22
C ILE A 93 11.62 18.90 -0.49
N HIS A 94 12.41 18.04 0.14
CA HIS A 94 13.67 17.54 -0.41
C HIS A 94 13.45 16.49 -1.49
N TRP A 95 12.43 15.64 -1.34
CA TRP A 95 12.18 14.56 -2.27
C TRP A 95 10.74 14.08 -2.24
N ILE A 96 10.18 13.86 -3.43
CA ILE A 96 8.92 13.14 -3.64
C ILE A 96 9.19 12.01 -4.62
N ILE A 97 8.82 10.79 -4.24
CA ILE A 97 8.81 9.63 -5.11
C ILE A 97 7.55 8.80 -4.84
N TYR A 98 6.82 8.45 -5.89
CA TYR A 98 5.50 7.83 -5.83
C TYR A 98 5.35 6.71 -6.88
N ASN A 99 4.23 5.99 -6.84
CA ASN A 99 4.02 4.76 -7.61
C ASN A 99 5.13 3.72 -7.37
N ILE A 100 5.72 3.71 -6.18
CA ILE A 100 6.72 2.71 -5.81
C ILE A 100 6.02 1.36 -5.71
N PRO A 101 6.48 0.32 -6.42
CA PRO A 101 5.88 -1.00 -6.32
C PRO A 101 5.94 -1.52 -4.87
N PRO A 102 4.83 -2.03 -4.32
CA PRO A 102 4.74 -2.43 -2.92
C PRO A 102 5.52 -3.70 -2.61
N ASN A 103 5.97 -4.45 -3.62
CA ASN A 103 6.81 -5.63 -3.45
C ASN A 103 8.31 -5.29 -3.31
N LEU A 104 8.71 -4.02 -3.50
CA LEU A 104 10.09 -3.62 -3.24
C LEU A 104 10.37 -3.60 -1.74
N PRO A 105 11.56 -4.00 -1.28
CA PRO A 105 11.92 -3.99 0.14
C PRO A 105 12.38 -2.61 0.65
N GLY A 106 12.58 -1.65 -0.27
CA GLY A 106 13.25 -0.39 0.03
C GLY A 106 13.64 0.39 -1.22
N LEU A 107 14.37 1.49 -1.00
CA LEU A 107 15.08 2.24 -2.03
C LEU A 107 16.58 2.14 -1.76
N PRO A 108 17.41 1.83 -2.77
CA PRO A 108 18.85 1.81 -2.59
C PRO A 108 19.37 3.23 -2.33
N GLU A 109 20.60 3.31 -1.83
CA GLU A 109 21.35 4.57 -1.86
C GLU A 109 21.50 5.08 -3.30
N GLY A 110 21.47 6.41 -3.47
CA GLY A 110 21.74 7.04 -4.75
C GLY A 110 20.74 6.68 -5.83
N VAL A 111 19.44 6.68 -5.51
CA VAL A 111 18.38 6.51 -6.50
C VAL A 111 18.61 7.49 -7.67
N PRO A 112 18.62 7.01 -8.94
CA PRO A 112 18.94 7.86 -10.07
C PRO A 112 18.01 9.08 -10.15
N ARG A 113 18.55 10.27 -10.45
CA ARG A 113 17.79 11.52 -10.62
C ARG A 113 17.07 11.58 -11.98
N LYS A 114 16.17 10.63 -12.21
CA LYS A 114 15.33 10.52 -13.43
C LYS A 114 13.87 10.57 -13.01
N ARG A 115 13.01 11.28 -13.78
CA ARG A 115 11.57 11.36 -13.47
C ARG A 115 10.89 10.00 -13.36
N GLU A 116 11.32 9.04 -14.17
CA GLU A 116 10.81 7.68 -14.20
C GLU A 116 11.96 6.70 -14.00
N LEU A 117 11.76 5.75 -13.09
CA LEU A 117 12.71 4.70 -12.76
C LEU A 117 12.34 3.38 -13.43
N GLU A 118 13.31 2.49 -13.59
CA GLU A 118 13.12 1.17 -14.24
C GLU A 118 12.09 0.29 -13.51
N ASN A 119 11.87 0.54 -12.22
CA ASN A 119 10.86 -0.15 -11.41
C ASN A 119 9.44 0.47 -11.55
N GLY A 120 9.26 1.48 -12.39
CA GLY A 120 7.98 2.17 -12.60
C GLY A 120 7.66 3.28 -11.58
N ALA A 121 8.53 3.49 -10.58
CA ALA A 121 8.38 4.62 -9.67
C ALA A 121 8.65 5.95 -10.38
N LEU A 122 7.93 6.98 -9.96
CA LEU A 122 8.00 8.32 -10.51
C LEU A 122 8.47 9.30 -9.43
N GLN A 123 9.26 10.30 -9.81
CA GLN A 123 9.80 11.29 -8.87
C GLN A 123 9.98 12.68 -9.49
N GLY A 124 10.06 13.67 -8.61
CA GLY A 124 10.23 15.08 -8.96
C GLY A 124 8.96 15.90 -8.87
#